data_AF-A0A7K1CVQ6-F1
#
_entry.id   AF-A0A7K1CVQ6-F1
#
_cell.length_a   1.000
_cell.length_b   1.000
_cell.length_c   1.000
_cell.angle_alpha   90.00
_cell.angle_beta   90.00
_cell.angle_gamma   90.00
#
_symmetry.space_group_name_H-M   'P 1'
#
loop_
_entity.id
_entity.type
_entity.pdbx_description
1 polymer ?
#
loop_
_entity_poly.entity_id
_entity_poly.type
_entity_poly.pdbx_seq_one_letter_code
_entity_poly.pdbx_strand_id
1 'polypeptide(L)'
;DLTVRSYNCLKREGVHTVGELMTRSEADLLDIRNFGQKSIDEVKGKLVMLGLSLKDSPAGFDPTKVAGYYDEVDEDELDGEVFVEDEKL
;
A
#
# COMPACT_ATOMS: atom_id res chain seq x y z
N ASP A 1 3.76 4.52 -9.34
CA ASP A 1 3.08 5.74 -8.83
C ASP A 1 1.58 5.53 -8.64
N LEU A 2 0.89 6.48 -8.00
CA LEU A 2 -0.58 6.53 -7.95
C LEU A 2 -1.13 7.06 -9.27
N THR A 3 -2.32 6.61 -9.67
CA THR A 3 -2.98 7.20 -10.84
C THR A 3 -3.37 8.66 -10.58
N VAL A 4 -3.43 9.45 -11.66
CA VAL A 4 -3.89 10.85 -11.64
C VAL A 4 -5.27 10.98 -10.97
N ARG A 5 -6.14 9.97 -11.14
CA ARG A 5 -7.46 9.93 -10.51
C ARG A 5 -7.36 9.81 -9.00
N SER A 6 -6.66 8.78 -8.51
CA SER A 6 -6.48 8.51 -7.08
C SER A 6 -5.84 9.71 -6.38
N TYR A 7 -4.80 10.29 -6.99
CA TYR A 7 -4.15 11.51 -6.49
C TYR A 7 -5.09 12.73 -6.44
N ASN A 8 -5.85 12.99 -7.51
CA ASN A 8 -6.75 14.14 -7.56
C ASN A 8 -7.92 14.01 -6.57
N CYS A 9 -8.41 12.80 -6.32
CA CYS A 9 -9.44 12.57 -5.30
C CYS A 9 -8.89 12.85 -3.89
N LEU A 10 -7.73 12.29 -3.55
CA LEU A 10 -7.07 12.50 -2.27
C LEU A 10 -6.77 14.00 -2.03
N LYS A 11 -6.24 14.68 -3.05
CA LYS A 11 -5.93 16.12 -2.97
C LYS A 11 -7.16 16.99 -2.70
N ARG A 12 -8.33 16.62 -3.23
CA ARG A 12 -9.60 17.35 -2.99
C ARG A 12 -10.16 17.10 -1.60
N GLU A 13 -9.86 15.94 -1.03
CA GLU A 13 -10.21 15.59 0.35
C GLU A 13 -9.22 16.16 1.37
N GLY A 14 -8.25 16.95 0.93
CA GLY A 14 -7.23 17.56 1.79
C GLY A 14 -6.15 16.58 2.25
N VAL A 15 -6.01 15.43 1.58
CA VAL A 15 -4.91 14.48 1.82
C VAL A 15 -3.77 14.83 0.87
N HIS A 16 -2.71 15.40 1.43
CA HIS A 16 -1.52 15.83 0.70
C HIS A 16 -0.30 14.97 1.03
N THR A 17 -0.30 14.28 2.17
CA THR A 17 0.83 13.49 2.65
C THR A 17 0.45 12.04 2.95
N VAL A 18 1.46 11.16 2.91
CA VAL A 18 1.28 9.74 3.29
C VAL A 18 0.86 9.61 4.75
N GLY A 19 1.38 10.48 5.64
CA GLY A 19 0.99 10.49 7.05
C GLY A 19 -0.51 10.75 7.24
N GLU A 20 -1.07 11.73 6.54
CA GLU A 20 -2.52 11.99 6.57
C GLU A 20 -3.31 10.81 6.01
N LEU A 21 -2.83 10.18 4.93
CA LEU A 21 -3.47 9.04 4.30
C LEU A 21 -3.57 7.85 5.26
N MET A 22 -2.51 7.55 6.02
CA MET A 22 -2.50 6.46 7.01
C MET A 22 -3.53 6.65 8.13
N THR A 23 -3.88 7.89 8.46
CA THR A 23 -4.89 8.19 9.48
C THR A 23 -6.33 7.96 9.01
N ARG A 24 -6.55 7.67 7.73
CA ARG A 24 -7.87 7.37 7.14
C ARG A 24 -8.12 5.86 7.08
N SER A 25 -9.38 5.43 7.22
CA SER A 25 -9.78 4.05 6.92
C SER A 25 -10.05 3.88 5.44
N GLU A 26 -10.02 2.62 5.02
CA GLU A 26 -10.60 2.21 3.76
C GLU A 26 -12.06 2.66 3.60
N ALA A 27 -12.87 2.56 4.65
CA ALA A 27 -14.25 3.05 4.63
C ALA A 27 -14.31 4.57 4.36
N ASP A 28 -13.48 5.37 5.05
CA ASP A 28 -13.42 6.82 4.80
C ASP A 28 -12.98 7.13 3.35
N LEU A 29 -12.09 6.33 2.78
CA LEU A 29 -11.64 6.48 1.40
C LEU A 29 -12.72 6.06 0.40
N LEU A 30 -13.53 5.04 0.70
CA LEU A 30 -14.67 4.63 -0.13
C LEU A 30 -15.76 5.70 -0.22
N ASP A 31 -15.91 6.51 0.82
CA ASP A 31 -16.89 7.60 0.86
C ASP A 31 -16.47 8.79 -0.03
N ILE A 32 -15.20 8.88 -0.43
CA ILE A 32 -14.72 9.94 -1.32
C ILE A 32 -15.37 9.81 -2.69
N ARG A 33 -15.99 10.90 -3.17
CA ARG A 33 -16.63 10.92 -4.48
C ARG A 33 -15.63 10.58 -5.58
N ASN A 34 -15.99 9.61 -6.42
CA ASN A 34 -15.18 9.07 -7.52
C ASN A 34 -13.98 8.21 -7.07
N PHE A 35 -13.88 7.90 -5.78
CA PHE A 35 -12.96 6.89 -5.26
C PHE A 35 -13.64 5.52 -5.33
N GLY A 36 -12.94 4.51 -5.84
CA GLY A 36 -13.47 3.16 -5.96
C GLY A 36 -12.43 2.14 -5.55
N GLN A 37 -12.82 0.86 -5.54
CA GLN A 37 -11.96 -0.25 -5.11
C GLN A 37 -10.57 -0.21 -5.76
N LYS A 38 -10.50 0.01 -7.08
CA LYS A 38 -9.23 0.14 -7.79
C LYS A 38 -8.31 1.26 -7.23
N SER A 39 -8.87 2.42 -6.89
CA SER A 39 -8.08 3.52 -6.29
C SER A 39 -7.60 3.18 -4.87
N ILE A 40 -8.36 2.37 -4.15
CA ILE A 40 -7.99 1.88 -2.82
C ILE A 40 -6.86 0.85 -2.93
N ASP A 41 -6.96 -0.09 -3.86
CA ASP A 41 -5.94 -1.09 -4.10
C ASP A 41 -4.62 -0.44 -4.51
N GLU A 42 -4.66 0.59 -5.37
CA GLU A 42 -3.50 1.40 -5.72
C GLU A 42 -2.85 2.06 -4.49
N VAL A 43 -3.67 2.64 -3.60
CA VAL A 43 -3.19 3.26 -2.36
C VAL A 43 -2.61 2.24 -1.40
N LYS A 44 -3.32 1.14 -1.16
CA LYS A 44 -2.89 0.05 -0.28
C LYS A 44 -1.58 -0.55 -0.78
N GLY A 45 -1.49 -0.90 -2.06
CA GLY A 45 -0.27 -1.41 -2.66
C GLY A 45 0.91 -0.45 -2.46
N LYS A 46 0.70 0.86 -2.60
CA LYS A 46 1.76 1.86 -2.36
C LYS A 46 2.17 1.99 -0.90
N LEU A 47 1.22 1.97 0.03
CA LEU A 47 1.53 1.95 1.46
C LEU A 47 2.34 0.71 1.82
N VAL A 48 1.93 -0.42 1.28
CA VAL A 48 2.55 -1.74 1.50
C VAL A 48 3.98 -1.80 0.95
N MET A 49 4.25 -1.24 -0.23
CA MET A 49 5.63 -1.05 -0.74
C MET A 49 6.52 -0.20 0.19
N LEU A 50 5.93 0.69 1.00
CA LEU A 50 6.64 1.54 1.95
C LEU A 50 6.70 0.90 3.36
N GLY A 51 6.16 -0.31 3.55
CA GLY A 51 6.04 -0.95 4.87
C GLY A 51 4.99 -0.29 5.78
N LEU A 52 3.99 0.37 5.19
CA LEU A 52 2.93 1.11 5.88
C LEU A 52 1.56 0.48 5.60
N SER A 53 0.57 0.80 6.43
CA SER A 53 -0.80 0.33 6.30
C SER A 53 -1.82 1.42 6.66
N LEU A 54 -3.06 1.28 6.19
CA LEU A 54 -4.19 2.14 6.59
C LEU A 54 -4.62 1.83 8.04
N LYS A 55 -5.36 2.75 8.67
CA LYS A 55 -5.85 2.59 10.05
C LYS A 55 -6.71 1.34 10.29
N ASP A 56 -7.37 0.86 9.24
CA ASP A 56 -8.34 -0.25 9.30
C ASP A 56 -7.68 -1.61 9.00
N SER A 57 -6.38 -1.61 8.69
CA SER A 57 -5.64 -2.85 8.51
C SER A 57 -5.42 -3.51 9.87
N PRO A 58 -5.75 -4.80 10.05
CA PRO A 58 -5.59 -5.47 11.33
C PRO A 58 -4.12 -5.42 11.76
N ALA A 59 -3.89 -5.20 13.06
CA ALA A 59 -2.54 -5.15 13.61
C ALA A 59 -1.82 -6.48 13.35
N GLY A 60 -0.68 -6.42 12.64
CA GLY A 60 0.05 -7.61 12.19
C GLY A 60 -0.32 -8.12 10.79
N PHE A 61 -1.11 -7.37 10.02
CA PHE A 61 -1.26 -7.60 8.59
C PHE A 61 0.07 -7.28 7.90
N ASP A 62 0.81 -8.34 7.58
CA ASP A 62 2.02 -8.28 6.76
C ASP A 62 1.67 -8.80 5.36
N PRO A 63 1.35 -7.91 4.40
CA PRO A 63 1.01 -8.31 3.05
C PRO A 63 2.21 -8.90 2.29
N THR A 64 3.45 -8.69 2.74
CA THR A 64 4.63 -9.38 2.20
C THR A 64 4.65 -10.87 2.60
N LYS A 65 3.94 -11.24 3.68
CA LYS A 65 3.74 -12.64 4.09
C LYS A 65 2.51 -13.30 3.48
N VAL A 66 1.67 -12.55 2.77
CA VAL A 66 0.51 -13.10 2.05
C VAL A 66 0.96 -13.45 0.63
N ALA A 67 1.24 -14.74 0.40
CA ALA A 67 1.53 -15.27 -0.93
C ALA A 67 0.41 -14.89 -1.93
N GLY A 68 0.78 -14.31 -3.07
CA GLY A 68 -0.16 -13.84 -4.09
C GLY A 68 -0.52 -12.34 -4.08
N TYR A 69 -0.12 -11.55 -3.07
CA TYR A 69 -0.35 -10.09 -3.08
C TYR A 69 0.70 -9.32 -3.91
N TYR A 70 1.85 -9.96 -4.18
CA TYR A 70 2.99 -9.40 -4.92
C TYR A 70 3.43 -10.23 -6.14
N ASP A 71 2.73 -11.31 -6.51
CA ASP A 71 3.14 -12.20 -7.61
C ASP A 71 2.98 -11.59 -9.03
N GLU A 72 2.69 -10.28 -9.14
CA GLU A 72 2.68 -9.53 -10.41
C GLU A 72 3.59 -8.26 -10.35
N VAL A 73 4.68 -8.30 -9.60
CA VAL A 73 5.85 -7.49 -9.96
C VAL A 73 6.84 -8.42 -10.65
N ASP A 74 7.11 -8.16 -11.94
CA ASP A 74 8.07 -8.94 -12.73
C ASP A 74 9.34 -9.20 -11.91
N GLU A 75 9.64 -10.49 -11.67
CA GLU A 75 10.81 -10.98 -10.94
C GLU A 75 12.15 -10.51 -11.56
N ASP A 76 12.10 -9.90 -12.75
CA ASP A 76 13.26 -9.47 -13.52
C ASP A 76 13.94 -8.17 -12.99
N GLU A 77 13.39 -7.49 -11.97
CA GLU A 77 13.92 -6.20 -11.48
C GLU A 77 14.30 -6.20 -9.97
N LEU A 78 14.63 -7.37 -9.40
CA LEU A 78 15.21 -7.49 -8.06
C LEU A 78 16.67 -7.99 -8.11
N ASP A 79 17.56 -7.15 -8.60
CA ASP A 79 19.00 -7.30 -8.45
C ASP A 79 19.48 -6.69 -7.12
N GLY A 80 19.64 -7.54 -6.09
CA GLY A 80 20.38 -7.13 -4.88
C GLY A 80 20.13 -7.91 -3.59
N GLU A 81 20.45 -9.21 -3.60
CA GLU A 81 20.96 -10.01 -2.47
C GLU A 81 20.78 -9.45 -1.04
N VAL A 82 19.77 -9.93 -0.30
CA VAL A 82 19.79 -9.89 1.17
C VAL A 82 20.38 -11.20 1.67
N PHE A 83 21.70 -11.24 1.82
CA PHE A 83 22.39 -12.28 2.58
C PHE A 83 21.92 -12.21 4.04
N VAL A 84 21.11 -13.18 4.48
CA VAL A 84 20.97 -13.48 5.90
C VAL A 84 21.77 -14.75 6.16
N GLU A 85 23.06 -14.58 6.48
CA GLU A 85 23.76 -15.54 7.31
C GLU A 85 23.08 -15.51 8.68
N ASP A 86 22.49 -16.61 9.12
CA ASP A 86 22.57 -16.93 10.53
C ASP A 86 22.54 -18.45 10.77
N GLU A 87 23.65 -18.86 11.36
CA GLU A 87 24.04 -20.16 11.85
C GLU A 87 23.13 -20.61 13.01
N LYS A 88 22.47 -21.77 12.92
CA LYS A 88 22.31 -22.64 14.11
C LYS A 88 21.80 -24.06 13.84
N LEU A 89 22.68 -24.97 14.25
CA LEU A 89 22.56 -26.39 14.64
C LEU A 89 22.42 -27.46 13.55
#